data_AF-A0A6A6T7P9-F1
#
_entry.id   AF-A0A6A6T7P9-F1
#
_cell.length_a   1.000
_cell.length_b   1.000
_cell.length_c   1.000
_cell.angle_alpha   90.00
_cell.angle_beta   90.00
_cell.angle_gamma   90.00
#
_symmetry.space_group_name_H-M   'P 1'
#
loop_
_entity.id
_entity.type
_entity.pdbx_description
1 polymer ?
#
loop_
_entity_poly.entity_id
_entity_poly.type
_entity_poly.pdbx_seq_one_letter_code
_entity_poly.pdbx_strand_id
1 'polypeptide(L)'
;MSLNSHIKDWQPFKIDALGLVTLLGTDAVRKCLGRLVYSPFENFPLLAGHIFAGNTIADPIPGFILYNITEGIMATDLSAWFTRWLLCQKITSTDTRLTIDVIDPTPDKTWFTATIAACTNIGLVLFPALIKDWYGFVSAFGLVLTIGARAYVLWDLRKSIDGQTTEATIHTETKKVKVLIKLPNGSKVIVDTTTGIVQNCLLREARPRDYHSFARAVCWIGFAFHAVFLGMACLCVQLAIVGLTLVCSVLAVSQVGCIESHVGSRLRIELKESLTYGNAGQLVLLEMTNQEQDCMESWSMVPGRVNTIWWDTYTRFDEDVRATSDVAKDSVLRGWGKRMREASEATNVLEA
;
A
#
# COMPACT_ATOMS: atom_id res chain seq x y z
N MET A 1 -38.56 6.68 37.71
CA MET A 1 -37.96 6.83 36.37
C MET A 1 -36.51 6.35 36.48
N SER A 2 -36.12 5.29 35.77
CA SER A 2 -34.77 4.71 35.91
C SER A 2 -33.78 5.49 35.05
N LEU A 3 -32.49 5.51 35.42
CA LEU A 3 -31.43 6.18 34.66
C LEU A 3 -31.45 5.81 33.16
N ASN A 4 -31.79 4.55 32.85
CA ASN A 4 -31.90 4.05 31.49
C ASN A 4 -33.00 4.73 30.66
N SER A 5 -34.13 5.14 31.26
CA SER A 5 -35.17 5.86 30.51
C SER A 5 -34.71 7.27 30.15
N HIS A 6 -34.03 7.97 31.07
CA HIS A 6 -33.50 9.31 30.79
C HIS A 6 -32.44 9.32 29.68
N ILE A 7 -31.56 8.31 29.63
CA ILE A 7 -30.54 8.19 28.59
C ILE A 7 -31.17 7.87 27.23
N LYS A 8 -32.23 7.05 27.19
CA LYS A 8 -32.90 6.66 25.94
C LYS A 8 -33.64 7.82 25.29
N ASP A 9 -34.27 8.67 26.10
CA ASP A 9 -35.07 9.82 25.64
C ASP A 9 -34.21 11.06 25.33
N TRP A 10 -32.90 11.01 25.60
CA TRP A 10 -31.99 12.12 25.40
C TRP A 10 -31.61 12.27 23.91
N GLN A 11 -32.27 13.20 23.22
CA GLN A 11 -31.99 13.56 21.83
C GLN A 11 -31.94 15.08 21.61
N PRO A 12 -30.93 15.80 22.14
CA PRO A 12 -30.78 17.24 21.91
C PRO A 12 -30.42 17.61 20.45
N PHE A 13 -29.89 16.67 19.66
CA PHE A 13 -29.43 16.91 18.29
C PHE A 13 -29.90 15.80 17.35
N LYS A 14 -30.10 16.16 16.07
CA LYS A 14 -30.28 15.20 14.97
C LYS A 14 -28.97 15.15 14.18
N ILE A 15 -28.23 14.05 14.31
CA ILE A 15 -26.98 13.82 13.59
C ILE A 15 -27.29 12.92 12.39
N ASP A 16 -26.82 13.29 11.21
CA ASP A 16 -26.76 12.38 10.06
C ASP A 16 -25.58 11.40 10.24
N ALA A 17 -25.76 10.48 11.19
CA ALA A 17 -24.77 9.45 11.49
C ALA A 17 -24.52 8.52 10.29
N LEU A 18 -25.51 8.40 9.39
CA LEU A 18 -25.39 7.60 8.18
C LEU A 18 -24.38 8.23 7.22
N GLY A 19 -24.57 9.50 6.84
CA GLY A 19 -23.65 10.20 5.94
C GLY A 19 -22.20 10.20 6.44
N LEU A 20 -22.01 10.38 7.75
CA LEU A 20 -20.70 10.29 8.40
C LEU A 20 -20.05 8.92 8.26
N VAL A 21 -20.80 7.84 8.49
CA VAL A 21 -20.27 6.47 8.44
C VAL A 21 -20.01 5.99 7.01
N THR A 22 -20.79 6.47 6.05
CA THR A 22 -20.71 6.03 4.65
C THR A 22 -19.68 6.78 3.82
N LEU A 23 -19.49 8.09 4.05
CA LEU A 23 -18.64 8.92 3.19
C LEU A 23 -17.26 9.18 3.80
N LEU A 24 -17.19 9.35 5.12
CA LEU A 24 -15.97 9.84 5.76
C LEU A 24 -14.87 8.77 5.78
N GLY A 25 -13.70 9.14 5.24
CA GLY A 25 -12.52 8.29 5.26
C GLY A 25 -12.53 7.13 4.28
N THR A 26 -13.52 7.02 3.37
CA THR A 26 -13.65 5.92 2.42
C THR A 26 -12.37 5.67 1.63
N ASP A 27 -11.82 6.70 1.00
CA ASP A 27 -10.60 6.56 0.20
C ASP A 27 -9.37 6.26 1.06
N ALA A 28 -9.29 6.82 2.26
CA ALA A 28 -8.20 6.59 3.18
C ALA A 28 -8.19 5.14 3.70
N VAL A 29 -9.35 4.59 4.08
CA VAL A 29 -9.51 3.19 4.50
C VAL A 29 -9.27 2.24 3.34
N ARG A 30 -9.81 2.54 2.14
CA ARG A 30 -9.55 1.75 0.92
C ARG A 30 -8.06 1.68 0.62
N LYS A 31 -7.38 2.83 0.64
CA LYS A 31 -5.95 2.92 0.41
C LYS A 31 -5.16 2.16 1.46
N CYS A 32 -5.50 2.31 2.75
CA CYS A 32 -4.79 1.66 3.85
C CYS A 32 -4.93 0.13 3.85
N LEU A 33 -6.15 -0.39 3.74
CA LEU A 33 -6.41 -1.84 3.83
C LEU A 33 -6.19 -2.57 2.51
N GLY A 34 -6.34 -1.88 1.37
CA GLY A 34 -6.07 -2.46 0.07
C GLY A 34 -4.59 -2.73 -0.20
N ARG A 35 -3.67 -2.33 0.68
CA ARG A 35 -2.23 -2.69 0.62
C ARG A 35 -1.97 -4.16 0.92
N LEU A 36 -2.93 -4.81 1.58
CA LEU A 36 -2.84 -6.21 2.04
C LEU A 36 -1.67 -6.50 3.00
N VAL A 37 -1.10 -5.46 3.58
CA VAL A 37 -0.21 -5.53 4.75
C VAL A 37 -1.02 -5.87 6.00
N TYR A 38 -0.43 -6.59 6.95
CA TYR A 38 -1.07 -6.83 8.24
C TYR A 38 -1.15 -5.53 9.07
N SER A 39 -2.36 -5.17 9.49
CA SER A 39 -2.64 -4.08 10.43
C SER A 39 -3.40 -4.60 11.65
N PRO A 40 -3.01 -4.18 12.87
CA PRO A 40 -3.68 -4.60 14.10
C PRO A 40 -5.13 -4.12 14.19
N PHE A 41 -5.48 -3.07 13.42
CA PHE A 41 -6.81 -2.46 13.42
C PHE A 41 -7.80 -3.11 12.44
N GLU A 42 -7.39 -4.16 11.70
CA GLU A 42 -8.25 -4.87 10.74
C GLU A 42 -9.46 -5.55 11.37
N ASN A 43 -9.37 -5.95 12.64
CA ASN A 43 -10.44 -6.62 13.36
C ASN A 43 -11.33 -5.65 14.17
N PHE A 44 -11.04 -4.35 14.11
CA PHE A 44 -11.80 -3.31 14.80
C PHE A 44 -12.94 -2.78 13.92
N PRO A 45 -13.99 -2.18 14.51
CA PRO A 45 -15.03 -1.55 13.71
C PRO A 45 -14.44 -0.35 12.96
N LEU A 46 -14.54 -0.35 11.63
CA LEU A 46 -14.04 0.73 10.77
C LEU A 46 -15.18 1.34 9.96
N LEU A 47 -14.98 2.57 9.52
CA LEU A 47 -15.87 3.27 8.60
C LEU A 47 -15.85 2.62 7.21
N ALA A 48 -16.82 2.99 6.39
CA ALA A 48 -16.87 2.63 4.97
C ALA A 48 -16.84 1.11 4.67
N GLY A 49 -17.62 0.32 5.41
CA GLY A 49 -17.77 -1.14 5.17
C GLY A 49 -18.18 -1.52 3.75
N HIS A 50 -18.86 -0.62 3.02
CA HIS A 50 -19.27 -0.81 1.63
C HIS A 50 -18.10 -1.00 0.66
N ILE A 51 -16.89 -0.54 0.99
CA ILE A 51 -15.68 -0.71 0.15
C ILE A 51 -15.39 -2.21 -0.09
N PHE A 52 -15.55 -3.02 0.96
CA PHE A 52 -15.33 -4.46 0.92
C PHE A 52 -16.45 -5.18 0.18
N ALA A 53 -17.68 -4.74 0.42
CA ALA A 53 -18.86 -5.27 -0.26
C ALA A 53 -18.79 -5.06 -1.79
N GLY A 54 -18.39 -3.85 -2.20
CA GLY A 54 -18.15 -3.49 -3.60
C GLY A 54 -16.87 -4.05 -4.21
N ASN A 55 -15.97 -4.65 -3.41
CA ASN A 55 -14.63 -5.10 -3.83
C ASN A 55 -13.72 -4.00 -4.40
N THR A 56 -14.01 -2.73 -4.07
CA THR A 56 -13.24 -1.58 -4.57
C THR A 56 -11.79 -1.54 -4.04
N ILE A 57 -11.47 -2.39 -3.05
CA ILE A 57 -10.10 -2.62 -2.59
C ILE A 57 -9.20 -3.27 -3.65
N ALA A 58 -9.79 -4.02 -4.58
CA ALA A 58 -9.08 -4.74 -5.64
C ALA A 58 -9.10 -3.99 -6.98
N ASP A 59 -9.73 -2.82 -7.04
CA ASP A 59 -9.76 -2.03 -8.28
C ASP A 59 -8.36 -1.49 -8.61
N PRO A 60 -7.88 -1.61 -9.85
CA PRO A 60 -6.58 -1.10 -10.23
C PRO A 60 -6.55 0.43 -10.15
N ILE A 61 -5.39 0.99 -9.76
CA ILE A 61 -5.15 2.44 -9.74
C ILE A 61 -4.25 2.79 -10.92
N PRO A 62 -4.71 3.60 -11.89
CA PRO A 62 -3.91 3.96 -13.05
C PRO A 62 -2.80 4.96 -12.72
N GLY A 63 -1.87 5.14 -13.66
CA GLY A 63 -0.81 6.16 -13.58
C GLY A 63 0.54 5.65 -13.06
N PHE A 64 0.65 4.34 -12.84
CA PHE A 64 1.93 3.70 -12.57
C PHE A 64 2.48 3.09 -13.84
N ILE A 65 3.80 3.13 -14.04
CA ILE A 65 4.43 2.44 -15.16
C ILE A 65 5.64 1.68 -14.63
N LEU A 66 5.68 0.38 -14.89
CA LEU A 66 6.78 -0.51 -14.54
C LEU A 66 7.69 -0.70 -15.75
N TYR A 67 8.98 -0.45 -15.56
CA TYR A 67 10.04 -0.66 -16.53
C TYR A 67 10.96 -1.75 -15.99
N ASN A 68 10.90 -2.95 -16.55
CA ASN A 68 11.85 -4.00 -16.27
C ASN A 68 13.09 -3.78 -17.14
N ILE A 69 14.10 -3.09 -16.57
CA ILE A 69 15.29 -2.66 -17.29
C ILE A 69 16.08 -3.89 -17.79
N THR A 70 16.19 -4.92 -16.96
CA THR A 70 16.97 -6.13 -17.27
C THR A 70 16.38 -6.95 -18.41
N GLU A 71 15.06 -6.92 -18.60
CA GLU A 71 14.37 -7.67 -19.67
C GLU A 71 13.90 -6.79 -20.83
N GLY A 72 14.02 -5.47 -20.72
CA GLY A 72 13.52 -4.54 -21.74
C GLY A 72 11.99 -4.55 -21.87
N ILE A 73 11.26 -4.87 -20.80
CA ILE A 73 9.79 -4.91 -20.79
C ILE A 73 9.22 -3.68 -20.10
N MET A 74 8.25 -3.03 -20.74
CA MET A 74 7.44 -1.97 -20.14
C MET A 74 6.02 -2.49 -19.90
N ALA A 75 5.50 -2.27 -18.70
CA ALA A 75 4.10 -2.54 -18.36
C ALA A 75 3.45 -1.27 -17.79
N THR A 76 2.26 -0.94 -18.29
CA THR A 76 1.49 0.23 -17.87
C THR A 76 0.56 -0.04 -16.70
N ASP A 77 0.45 -1.31 -16.30
CA ASP A 77 -0.44 -1.76 -15.25
C ASP A 77 0.35 -2.43 -14.14
N LEU A 78 0.01 -2.09 -12.90
CA LEU A 78 0.51 -2.71 -11.68
C LEU A 78 -0.69 -3.23 -10.88
N SER A 79 -0.44 -4.27 -10.08
CA SER A 79 -1.45 -4.85 -9.23
C SER A 79 -2.03 -3.83 -8.24
N ALA A 80 -3.33 -3.93 -8.01
CA ALA A 80 -4.12 -3.03 -7.17
C ALA A 80 -3.56 -2.91 -5.74
N TRP A 81 -3.04 -4.02 -5.19
CA TRP A 81 -2.47 -4.01 -3.84
C TRP A 81 -1.14 -3.28 -3.78
N PHE A 82 -0.30 -3.46 -4.80
CA PHE A 82 1.06 -2.91 -4.82
C PHE A 82 1.05 -1.41 -5.08
N THR A 83 0.18 -0.94 -5.99
CA THR A 83 -0.04 0.49 -6.20
C THR A 83 -0.49 1.20 -4.92
N ARG A 84 -1.42 0.60 -4.15
CA ARG A 84 -1.84 1.12 -2.84
C ARG A 84 -0.71 1.09 -1.82
N TRP A 85 0.10 0.04 -1.81
CA TRP A 85 1.28 -0.06 -0.94
C TRP A 85 2.24 1.09 -1.22
N LEU A 86 2.60 1.33 -2.48
CA LEU A 86 3.47 2.43 -2.91
C LEU A 86 2.92 3.80 -2.49
N LEU A 87 1.63 4.04 -2.67
CA LEU A 87 1.01 5.34 -2.32
C LEU A 87 1.03 5.63 -0.81
N CYS A 88 1.14 4.62 0.04
CA CYS A 88 1.22 4.80 1.48
C CYS A 88 2.64 5.01 2.00
N GLN A 89 3.65 4.70 1.20
CA GLN A 89 5.03 4.97 1.56
C GLN A 89 5.35 6.45 1.37
N LYS A 90 6.23 6.99 2.21
CA LYS A 90 6.73 8.36 2.09
C LYS A 90 7.83 8.43 1.02
N ILE A 91 7.45 8.29 -0.25
CA ILE A 91 8.37 8.42 -1.38
C ILE A 91 8.49 9.92 -1.71
N THR A 92 9.41 10.60 -1.02
CA THR A 92 9.62 12.05 -1.13
C THR A 92 10.59 12.43 -2.26
N SER A 93 11.43 11.51 -2.71
CA SER A 93 12.40 11.73 -3.80
C SER A 93 12.50 10.51 -4.73
N THR A 94 13.07 10.71 -5.92
CA THR A 94 13.41 9.66 -6.88
C THR A 94 14.41 8.63 -6.32
N ASP A 95 15.02 8.89 -5.16
CA ASP A 95 16.11 8.10 -4.55
C ASP A 95 15.66 6.85 -3.79
N THR A 96 14.40 6.43 -3.94
CA THR A 96 13.87 5.33 -3.14
C THR A 96 14.21 3.99 -3.78
N ARG A 97 14.88 3.11 -3.02
CA ARG A 97 15.20 1.74 -3.46
C ARG A 97 14.40 0.73 -2.63
N LEU A 98 13.69 -0.15 -3.33
CA LEU A 98 12.93 -1.26 -2.74
C LEU A 98 13.65 -2.56 -3.03
N THR A 99 13.76 -3.41 -2.03
CA THR A 99 14.15 -4.82 -2.23
C THR A 99 12.94 -5.68 -1.95
N ILE A 100 12.53 -6.51 -2.91
CA ILE A 100 11.39 -7.42 -2.76
C ILE A 100 11.89 -8.86 -2.83
N ASP A 101 11.78 -9.54 -1.69
CA ASP A 101 12.26 -10.91 -1.51
C ASP A 101 11.13 -11.83 -1.01
N VAL A 102 11.28 -13.11 -1.29
CA VAL A 102 10.41 -14.16 -0.74
C VAL A 102 11.02 -14.68 0.55
N ILE A 103 10.22 -14.72 1.60
CA ILE A 103 10.59 -15.25 2.91
C ILE A 103 9.70 -16.42 3.29
N ASP A 104 10.18 -17.25 4.20
CA ASP A 104 9.36 -18.25 4.85
C ASP A 104 8.28 -17.60 5.73
N PRO A 105 7.09 -18.22 5.82
CA PRO A 105 5.98 -17.66 6.57
C PRO A 105 6.35 -17.50 8.04
N THR A 106 6.35 -16.26 8.50
CA THR A 106 6.59 -15.96 9.92
C THR A 106 5.33 -16.20 10.74
N PRO A 107 5.43 -16.76 11.96
CA PRO A 107 4.27 -17.00 12.81
C PRO A 107 3.56 -15.69 13.15
N ASP A 108 2.24 -15.73 13.02
CA ASP A 108 1.37 -14.58 13.17
C ASP A 108 1.27 -14.16 14.66
N LYS A 109 1.91 -13.05 15.04
CA LYS A 109 1.97 -12.57 16.45
C LYS A 109 0.74 -11.76 16.86
N THR A 110 -0.36 -11.90 16.13
CA THR A 110 -1.47 -10.96 16.13
C THR A 110 -2.64 -11.38 17.01
N TRP A 111 -2.47 -12.48 17.74
CA TRP A 111 -3.44 -12.99 18.69
C TRP A 111 -3.79 -11.95 19.78
N PHE A 112 -2.83 -11.13 20.21
CA PHE A 112 -3.05 -10.13 21.25
C PHE A 112 -4.01 -9.02 20.78
N THR A 113 -3.78 -8.49 19.59
CA THR A 113 -4.63 -7.43 19.00
C THR A 113 -6.00 -7.98 18.60
N ALA A 114 -6.06 -9.23 18.12
CA ALA A 114 -7.31 -9.94 17.87
C ALA A 114 -8.15 -10.11 19.15
N THR A 115 -7.52 -10.40 20.28
CA THR A 115 -8.22 -10.53 21.58
C THR A 115 -8.81 -9.19 22.03
N ILE A 116 -8.06 -8.09 21.93
CA ILE A 116 -8.56 -6.75 22.27
C ILE A 116 -9.71 -6.36 21.32
N ALA A 117 -9.59 -6.64 20.04
CA ALA A 117 -10.64 -6.40 19.06
C ALA A 117 -11.90 -7.19 19.39
N ALA A 118 -11.78 -8.47 19.76
CA ALA A 118 -12.89 -9.32 20.18
C ALA A 118 -13.61 -8.74 21.41
N CYS A 119 -12.86 -8.35 22.46
CA CYS A 119 -13.43 -7.69 23.64
C CYS A 119 -14.15 -6.39 23.28
N THR A 120 -13.56 -5.58 22.41
CA THR A 120 -14.14 -4.31 21.93
C THR A 120 -15.45 -4.54 21.18
N ASN A 121 -15.49 -5.53 20.28
CA ASN A 121 -16.68 -5.88 19.51
C ASN A 121 -17.79 -6.47 20.39
N ILE A 122 -17.44 -7.30 21.38
CA ILE A 122 -18.40 -7.81 22.38
C ILE A 122 -18.99 -6.64 23.17
N GLY A 123 -18.15 -5.71 23.64
CA GLY A 123 -18.60 -4.51 24.33
C GLY A 123 -19.55 -3.66 23.48
N LEU A 124 -19.27 -3.52 22.18
CA LEU A 124 -20.08 -2.77 21.23
C LEU A 124 -21.49 -3.37 21.06
N VAL A 125 -21.63 -4.69 21.14
CA VAL A 125 -22.92 -5.40 21.05
C VAL A 125 -23.66 -5.40 22.40
N LEU A 126 -22.94 -5.58 23.51
CA LEU A 126 -23.54 -5.62 24.84
C LEU A 126 -24.08 -4.25 25.28
N PHE A 127 -23.40 -3.17 24.93
CA PHE A 127 -23.77 -1.82 25.35
C PHE A 127 -25.21 -1.42 24.93
N PRO A 128 -25.64 -1.55 23.65
CA PRO A 128 -27.02 -1.30 23.24
C PRO A 128 -28.02 -2.26 23.89
N ALA A 129 -27.65 -3.54 24.09
CA ALA A 129 -28.51 -4.54 24.71
C ALA A 129 -28.84 -4.17 26.17
N LEU A 130 -27.86 -3.67 26.93
CA LEU A 130 -28.05 -3.21 28.31
C LEU A 130 -28.96 -1.98 28.41
N ILE A 131 -28.89 -1.08 27.43
CA ILE A 131 -29.76 0.11 27.32
C ILE A 131 -31.17 -0.26 26.81
N LYS A 132 -31.39 -1.51 26.40
CA LYS A 132 -32.62 -1.97 25.73
C LYS A 132 -32.92 -1.16 24.46
N ASP A 133 -31.85 -0.85 23.72
CA ASP A 133 -31.93 -0.29 22.38
C ASP A 133 -31.70 -1.40 21.34
N TRP A 134 -32.81 -1.96 20.83
CA TRP A 134 -32.76 -3.05 19.86
C TRP A 134 -32.24 -2.59 18.49
N TYR A 135 -32.48 -1.33 18.11
CA TYR A 135 -31.96 -0.78 16.86
C TYR A 135 -30.43 -0.66 16.94
N GLY A 136 -29.93 -0.11 18.05
CA GLY A 136 -28.51 -0.08 18.35
C GLY A 136 -27.85 -1.46 18.37
N PHE A 137 -28.54 -2.47 18.94
CA PHE A 137 -28.05 -3.85 18.97
C PHE A 137 -27.92 -4.46 17.57
N VAL A 138 -28.94 -4.33 16.72
CA VAL A 138 -28.90 -4.83 15.34
C VAL A 138 -27.82 -4.11 14.52
N SER A 139 -27.64 -2.81 14.75
CA SER A 139 -26.57 -2.02 14.12
C SER A 139 -25.17 -2.51 14.51
N ALA A 140 -24.93 -2.75 15.80
CA ALA A 140 -23.67 -3.29 16.30
C ALA A 140 -23.41 -4.71 15.78
N PHE A 141 -24.45 -5.56 15.69
CA PHE A 141 -24.35 -6.88 15.09
C PHE A 141 -23.99 -6.82 13.60
N GLY A 142 -24.59 -5.91 12.84
CA GLY A 142 -24.24 -5.65 11.43
C GLY A 142 -22.78 -5.24 11.25
N LEU A 143 -22.22 -4.45 12.17
CA LEU A 143 -20.78 -4.14 12.19
C LEU A 143 -19.93 -5.39 12.43
N VAL A 144 -20.27 -6.22 13.42
CA VAL A 144 -19.52 -7.46 13.70
C VAL A 144 -19.54 -8.41 12.49
N LEU A 145 -20.68 -8.56 11.83
CA LEU A 145 -20.79 -9.32 10.57
C LEU A 145 -19.85 -8.75 9.50
N THR A 146 -19.83 -7.42 9.35
CA THR A 146 -18.97 -6.75 8.36
C THR A 146 -17.49 -6.95 8.69
N ILE A 147 -17.09 -6.91 9.96
CA ILE A 147 -15.72 -7.16 10.41
C ILE A 147 -15.29 -8.58 10.07
N GLY A 148 -16.10 -9.59 10.41
CA GLY A 148 -15.78 -11.00 10.12
C GLY A 148 -15.66 -11.28 8.63
N ALA A 149 -16.63 -10.78 7.84
CA ALA A 149 -16.60 -10.92 6.39
C ALA A 149 -15.42 -10.17 5.74
N ARG A 150 -15.09 -8.96 6.23
CA ARG A 150 -13.90 -8.22 5.80
C ARG A 150 -12.61 -8.97 6.10
N ALA A 151 -12.47 -9.52 7.31
CA ALA A 151 -11.29 -10.28 7.69
C ALA A 151 -11.08 -11.48 6.75
N TYR A 152 -12.17 -12.15 6.37
CA TYR A 152 -12.11 -13.21 5.36
C TYR A 152 -11.69 -12.69 3.98
N VAL A 153 -12.28 -11.59 3.50
CA VAL A 153 -11.95 -10.97 2.21
C VAL A 153 -10.45 -10.60 2.13
N LEU A 154 -9.91 -9.98 3.17
CA LEU A 154 -8.49 -9.60 3.23
C LEU A 154 -7.59 -10.85 3.30
N TRP A 155 -7.98 -11.86 4.08
CA TRP A 155 -7.26 -13.13 4.16
C TRP A 155 -7.20 -13.84 2.82
N ASP A 156 -8.31 -13.92 2.07
CA ASP A 156 -8.36 -14.60 0.78
C ASP A 156 -7.50 -13.89 -0.28
N LEU A 157 -7.51 -12.56 -0.29
CA LEU A 157 -6.63 -11.77 -1.16
C LEU A 157 -5.14 -11.97 -0.83
N ARG A 158 -4.77 -11.96 0.46
CA ARG A 158 -3.40 -12.26 0.90
C ARG A 158 -2.97 -13.67 0.52
N LYS A 159 -3.85 -14.64 0.72
CA LYS A 159 -3.62 -16.03 0.35
C LYS A 159 -3.44 -16.22 -1.16
N SER A 160 -4.13 -15.42 -1.97
CA SER A 160 -3.88 -15.38 -3.41
C SER A 160 -2.47 -14.87 -3.73
N ILE A 161 -2.00 -13.82 -3.07
CA ILE A 161 -0.64 -13.31 -3.26
C ILE A 161 0.40 -14.33 -2.81
N ASP A 162 0.16 -15.01 -1.69
CA ASP A 162 1.04 -16.08 -1.22
C ASP A 162 1.11 -17.24 -2.23
N GLY A 163 -0.02 -17.58 -2.86
CA GLY A 163 -0.08 -18.54 -3.96
C GLY A 163 0.73 -18.09 -5.18
N GLN A 164 0.59 -16.84 -5.60
CA GLN A 164 1.35 -16.24 -6.70
C GLN A 164 2.84 -16.18 -6.42
N THR A 165 3.22 -15.85 -5.19
CA THR A 165 4.62 -15.82 -4.73
C THR A 165 5.22 -17.23 -4.75
N THR A 166 4.42 -18.24 -4.42
CA THR A 166 4.83 -19.64 -4.51
C THR A 166 5.05 -20.05 -5.97
N GLU A 167 4.13 -19.70 -6.86
CA GLU A 167 4.23 -19.95 -8.30
C GLU A 167 5.46 -19.27 -8.90
N ALA A 168 5.71 -18.00 -8.54
CA ALA A 168 6.87 -17.23 -8.92
C ALA A 168 8.21 -17.88 -8.53
N THR A 169 8.24 -18.58 -7.39
CA THR A 169 9.47 -19.19 -6.87
C THR A 169 9.74 -20.57 -7.47
N ILE A 170 8.68 -21.34 -7.74
CA ILE A 170 8.78 -22.74 -8.19
C ILE A 170 8.84 -22.84 -9.72
N HIS A 171 8.05 -22.03 -10.43
CA HIS A 171 7.81 -22.18 -11.87
C HIS A 171 8.50 -21.13 -12.73
N THR A 172 8.83 -19.96 -12.18
CA THR A 172 9.47 -18.87 -12.92
C THR A 172 10.93 -18.71 -12.51
N GLU A 173 11.79 -18.35 -13.45
CA GLU A 173 13.22 -18.16 -13.19
C GLU A 173 13.47 -17.17 -12.05
N THR A 174 14.33 -17.56 -11.09
CA THR A 174 14.79 -16.72 -9.97
C THR A 174 15.86 -15.71 -10.42
N LYS A 175 15.82 -15.30 -11.69
CA LYS A 175 16.73 -14.31 -12.24
C LYS A 175 16.46 -12.97 -11.57
N LYS A 176 17.52 -12.37 -11.00
CA LYS A 176 17.45 -11.02 -10.43
C LYS A 176 17.24 -10.01 -11.55
N VAL A 177 16.29 -9.12 -11.37
CA VAL A 177 15.93 -8.06 -12.31
C VAL A 177 15.89 -6.72 -11.61
N LYS A 178 16.32 -5.69 -12.34
CA LYS A 178 16.25 -4.29 -11.93
C LYS A 178 15.02 -3.68 -12.57
N VAL A 179 14.13 -3.19 -11.72
CA VAL A 179 12.87 -2.61 -12.14
C VAL A 179 12.83 -1.14 -11.73
N LEU A 180 12.38 -0.29 -12.63
CA LEU A 180 12.11 1.12 -12.35
C LEU A 180 10.60 1.34 -12.44
N ILE A 181 10.03 1.92 -11.39
CA ILE A 181 8.60 2.23 -11.34
C ILE A 181 8.42 3.73 -11.34
N LYS A 182 7.64 4.25 -12.29
CA LYS A 182 7.20 5.65 -12.32
C LYS A 182 5.86 5.75 -11.60
N LEU A 183 5.79 6.64 -10.61
CA LEU A 183 4.57 6.94 -9.86
C LEU A 183 3.75 8.03 -10.56
N PRO A 184 2.44 8.16 -10.23
CA PRO A 184 1.58 9.21 -10.78
C PRO A 184 2.06 10.64 -10.51
N ASN A 185 2.83 10.85 -9.43
CA ASN A 185 3.42 12.15 -9.08
C ASN A 185 4.71 12.47 -9.87
N GLY A 186 5.15 11.58 -10.77
CA GLY A 186 6.39 11.73 -11.53
C GLY A 186 7.65 11.22 -10.82
N SER A 187 7.56 10.91 -9.52
CA SER A 187 8.65 10.26 -8.78
C SER A 187 8.92 8.87 -9.34
N LYS A 188 10.15 8.40 -9.17
CA LYS A 188 10.59 7.09 -9.61
C LYS A 188 11.08 6.28 -8.41
N VAL A 189 10.90 4.98 -8.47
CA VAL A 189 11.35 4.04 -7.45
C VAL A 189 12.08 2.91 -8.14
N ILE A 190 13.28 2.60 -7.65
CA ILE A 190 14.04 1.45 -8.11
C ILE A 190 13.64 0.26 -7.25
N VAL A 191 13.37 -0.87 -7.89
CA VAL A 191 12.99 -2.13 -7.24
C VAL A 191 13.92 -3.22 -7.70
N ASP A 192 14.65 -3.82 -6.76
CA ASP A 192 15.40 -5.05 -6.99
C ASP A 192 14.53 -6.23 -6.58
N THR A 193 14.30 -7.14 -7.52
CA THR A 193 13.52 -8.34 -7.26
C THR A 193 13.83 -9.44 -8.29
N THR A 194 12.99 -10.46 -8.41
CA THR A 194 13.12 -11.53 -9.41
C THR A 194 12.06 -11.43 -10.50
N THR A 195 12.35 -11.92 -11.70
CA THR A 195 11.40 -11.95 -12.84
C THR A 195 10.06 -12.58 -12.43
N GLY A 196 10.11 -13.69 -11.68
CA GLY A 196 8.92 -14.38 -11.20
C GLY A 196 8.01 -13.49 -10.34
N ILE A 197 8.58 -12.70 -9.43
CA ILE A 197 7.81 -11.80 -8.56
C ILE A 197 7.20 -10.66 -9.38
N VAL A 198 7.94 -10.09 -10.34
CA VAL A 198 7.42 -9.04 -11.22
C VAL A 198 6.18 -9.55 -11.97
N GLN A 199 6.31 -10.67 -12.67
CA GLN A 199 5.25 -11.20 -13.53
C GLN A 199 4.04 -11.71 -12.73
N ASN A 200 4.26 -12.45 -11.63
CA ASN A 200 3.18 -13.12 -10.92
C ASN A 200 2.59 -12.33 -9.75
N CYS A 201 3.31 -11.37 -9.17
CA CYS A 201 2.84 -10.62 -7.99
C CYS A 201 2.65 -9.11 -8.29
N LEU A 202 3.58 -8.49 -9.02
CA LEU A 202 3.52 -7.03 -9.27
C LEU A 202 2.64 -6.67 -10.47
N LEU A 203 2.63 -7.49 -11.52
CA LEU A 203 1.84 -7.26 -12.74
C LEU A 203 0.50 -8.01 -12.75
N ARG A 204 0.39 -9.10 -11.99
CA ARG A 204 -0.80 -9.95 -11.95
C ARG A 204 -1.66 -9.62 -10.74
N GLU A 205 -2.95 -9.41 -10.99
CA GLU A 205 -3.90 -9.13 -9.91
C GLU A 205 -4.16 -10.33 -9.00
N ALA A 206 -4.44 -10.06 -7.73
CA ALA A 206 -4.84 -11.08 -6.77
C ALA A 206 -6.17 -11.71 -7.22
N ARG A 207 -6.21 -13.04 -7.31
CA ARG A 207 -7.37 -13.83 -7.74
C ARG A 207 -7.98 -14.54 -6.53
N PRO A 208 -9.02 -13.95 -5.91
CA PRO A 208 -9.69 -14.58 -4.78
C PRO A 208 -10.37 -15.89 -5.20
N ARG A 209 -10.58 -16.79 -4.23
CA ARG A 209 -11.16 -18.14 -4.43
C ARG A 209 -12.67 -18.16 -4.18
N ASP A 210 -13.26 -19.36 -4.25
CA ASP A 210 -14.69 -19.64 -4.42
C ASP A 210 -15.64 -18.95 -3.41
N TYR A 211 -15.21 -18.64 -2.19
CA TYR A 211 -16.07 -18.02 -1.16
C TYR A 211 -15.95 -16.49 -1.05
N HIS A 212 -15.12 -15.84 -1.87
CA HIS A 212 -14.95 -14.39 -1.80
C HIS A 212 -16.24 -13.62 -2.10
N SER A 213 -16.98 -14.05 -3.12
CA SER A 213 -18.28 -13.45 -3.47
C SER A 213 -19.31 -13.60 -2.35
N PHE A 214 -19.29 -14.73 -1.63
CA PHE A 214 -20.16 -14.94 -0.47
C PHE A 214 -19.80 -14.00 0.68
N ALA A 215 -18.52 -13.88 1.03
CA ALA A 215 -18.08 -12.95 2.06
C ALA A 215 -18.44 -11.49 1.71
N ARG A 216 -18.33 -11.10 0.45
CA ARG A 216 -18.79 -9.78 -0.03
C ARG A 216 -20.29 -9.58 0.14
N ALA A 217 -21.11 -10.61 -0.11
CA ALA A 217 -22.55 -10.55 0.13
C ALA A 217 -22.85 -10.36 1.63
N VAL A 218 -22.12 -11.03 2.51
CA VAL A 218 -22.22 -10.82 3.97
C VAL A 218 -21.82 -9.39 4.35
N CYS A 219 -20.77 -8.81 3.73
CA CYS A 219 -20.44 -7.39 3.92
C CYS A 219 -21.59 -6.46 3.49
N TRP A 220 -22.27 -6.73 2.36
CA TRP A 220 -23.43 -5.95 1.92
C TRP A 220 -24.57 -6.00 2.93
N ILE A 221 -24.91 -7.20 3.42
CA ILE A 221 -25.98 -7.39 4.41
C ILE A 221 -25.63 -6.71 5.73
N GLY A 222 -24.41 -6.94 6.23
CA GLY A 222 -23.92 -6.32 7.48
C GLY A 222 -23.89 -4.79 7.39
N PHE A 223 -23.44 -4.24 6.26
CA PHE A 223 -23.45 -2.81 6.00
C PHE A 223 -24.88 -2.24 5.94
N ALA A 224 -25.80 -2.92 5.26
CA ALA A 224 -27.20 -2.50 5.19
C ALA A 224 -27.87 -2.49 6.57
N PHE A 225 -27.64 -3.52 7.39
CA PHE A 225 -28.11 -3.55 8.78
C PHE A 225 -27.50 -2.44 9.61
N HIS A 226 -26.19 -2.22 9.49
CA HIS A 226 -25.56 -1.13 10.21
C HIS A 226 -26.13 0.23 9.82
N ALA A 227 -26.22 0.53 8.52
CA ALA A 227 -26.70 1.79 7.98
C ALA A 227 -28.15 2.12 8.39
N VAL A 228 -29.08 1.17 8.19
CA VAL A 228 -30.52 1.38 8.47
C VAL A 228 -30.77 1.52 9.96
N PHE A 229 -30.20 0.61 10.77
CA PHE A 229 -30.52 0.55 12.19
C PHE A 229 -29.72 1.57 13.02
N LEU A 230 -28.56 2.03 12.55
CA LEU A 230 -27.83 3.14 13.18
C LEU A 230 -28.69 4.41 13.19
N GLY A 231 -29.36 4.74 12.08
CA GLY A 231 -30.23 5.92 11.99
C GLY A 231 -31.44 5.90 12.94
N MET A 232 -31.85 4.70 13.38
CA MET A 232 -32.99 4.49 14.29
C MET A 232 -32.58 4.26 15.76
N ALA A 233 -31.28 4.11 16.03
CA ALA A 233 -30.76 3.90 17.38
C ALA A 233 -30.87 5.16 18.25
N CYS A 234 -30.78 5.00 19.58
CA CYS A 234 -30.75 6.14 20.48
C CYS A 234 -29.44 6.94 20.33
N LEU A 235 -29.47 8.24 20.61
CA LEU A 235 -28.34 9.14 20.34
C LEU A 235 -27.06 8.69 21.08
N CYS A 236 -27.19 8.22 22.31
CA CYS A 236 -26.06 7.73 23.10
C CYS A 236 -25.35 6.53 22.42
N VAL A 237 -26.12 5.58 21.89
CA VAL A 237 -25.59 4.43 21.14
C VAL A 237 -25.02 4.85 19.79
N GLN A 238 -25.70 5.75 19.08
CA GLN A 238 -25.19 6.31 17.83
C GLN A 238 -23.81 6.96 18.02
N LEU A 239 -23.66 7.82 19.03
CA LEU A 239 -22.39 8.49 19.33
C LEU A 239 -21.29 7.49 19.73
N ALA A 240 -21.63 6.47 20.51
CA ALA A 240 -20.66 5.43 20.89
C ALA A 240 -20.16 4.65 19.68
N ILE A 241 -21.07 4.21 18.79
CA ILE A 241 -20.72 3.44 17.59
C ILE A 241 -19.93 4.31 16.59
N VAL A 242 -20.39 5.54 16.32
CA VAL A 242 -19.71 6.47 15.40
C VAL A 242 -18.35 6.89 15.96
N GLY A 243 -18.27 7.21 17.25
CA GLY A 243 -17.02 7.60 17.91
C GLY A 243 -15.99 6.47 17.87
N LEU A 244 -16.39 5.25 18.20
CA LEU A 244 -15.50 4.10 18.16
C LEU A 244 -15.03 3.78 16.74
N THR A 245 -15.95 3.72 15.77
CA THR A 245 -15.60 3.46 14.36
C THR A 245 -14.67 4.53 13.80
N LEU A 246 -14.89 5.80 14.14
CA LEU A 246 -14.03 6.91 13.73
C LEU A 246 -12.62 6.78 14.33
N VAL A 247 -12.51 6.58 15.64
CA VAL A 247 -11.21 6.43 16.32
C VAL A 247 -10.42 5.26 15.74
N CYS A 248 -11.05 4.09 15.60
CA CYS A 248 -10.42 2.92 15.01
C CYS A 248 -10.01 3.17 13.55
N SER A 249 -10.81 3.90 12.77
CA SER A 249 -10.48 4.25 11.38
C SER A 249 -9.30 5.21 11.29
N VAL A 250 -9.24 6.22 12.17
CA VAL A 250 -8.10 7.15 12.24
C VAL A 250 -6.82 6.41 12.60
N LEU A 251 -6.88 5.49 13.59
CA LEU A 251 -5.73 4.68 13.99
C LEU A 251 -5.27 3.74 12.87
N ALA A 252 -6.21 3.11 12.16
CA ALA A 252 -5.91 2.27 11.01
C ALA A 252 -5.24 3.08 9.88
N VAL A 253 -5.83 4.21 9.48
CA VAL A 253 -5.31 5.09 8.41
C VAL A 253 -3.95 5.69 8.78
N SER A 254 -3.72 5.97 10.06
CA SER A 254 -2.43 6.44 10.57
C SER A 254 -1.35 5.35 10.60
N GLN A 255 -1.70 4.12 10.18
CA GLN A 255 -0.79 2.97 10.04
C GLN A 255 -0.12 2.57 11.37
N VAL A 256 -0.79 2.82 12.50
CA VAL A 256 -0.24 2.55 13.83
C VAL A 256 -0.08 1.04 14.01
N GLY A 257 1.17 0.59 14.21
CA GLY A 257 1.49 -0.82 14.43
C GLY A 257 1.40 -1.71 13.18
N CYS A 258 1.28 -1.14 11.99
CA CYS A 258 1.37 -1.89 10.72
C CYS A 258 2.80 -2.39 10.48
N ILE A 259 2.93 -3.61 9.95
CA ILE A 259 4.22 -4.18 9.56
C ILE A 259 4.39 -3.99 8.05
N GLU A 260 4.77 -2.78 7.64
CA GLU A 260 4.86 -2.37 6.23
C GLU A 260 5.80 -3.25 5.39
N SER A 261 6.75 -3.92 6.05
CA SER A 261 7.71 -4.81 5.39
C SER A 261 7.12 -6.13 4.91
N HIS A 262 5.90 -6.49 5.33
CA HIS A 262 5.33 -7.80 5.03
C HIS A 262 3.98 -7.68 4.33
N VAL A 263 3.86 -8.33 3.18
CA VAL A 263 2.60 -8.45 2.42
C VAL A 263 2.24 -9.92 2.32
N GLY A 264 1.02 -10.26 2.74
CA GLY A 264 0.64 -11.66 2.94
C GLY A 264 1.52 -12.33 4.00
N SER A 265 1.84 -13.60 3.80
CA SER A 265 2.73 -14.36 4.69
C SER A 265 4.14 -14.54 4.12
N ARG A 266 4.32 -14.40 2.80
CA ARG A 266 5.58 -14.79 2.13
C ARG A 266 6.35 -13.65 1.47
N LEU A 267 5.72 -12.51 1.20
CA LEU A 267 6.37 -11.41 0.48
C LEU A 267 6.93 -10.39 1.47
N ARG A 268 8.24 -10.12 1.37
CA ARG A 268 8.90 -9.05 2.13
C ARG A 268 9.29 -7.91 1.20
N ILE A 269 8.98 -6.69 1.60
CA ILE A 269 9.36 -5.46 0.91
C ILE A 269 10.17 -4.60 1.88
N GLU A 270 11.44 -4.41 1.60
CA GLU A 270 12.32 -3.55 2.40
C GLU A 270 12.56 -2.23 1.67
N LEU A 271 12.22 -1.13 2.35
CA LEU A 271 12.50 0.23 1.91
C LEU A 271 13.90 0.62 2.38
N LYS A 272 14.82 0.80 1.44
CA LYS A 272 16.12 1.42 1.72
C LYS A 272 16.04 2.88 1.30
N GLU A 273 15.97 3.76 2.28
CA GLU A 273 16.16 5.19 2.05
C GLU A 273 17.59 5.41 1.56
N SER A 274 17.74 5.78 0.30
CA SER A 274 19.03 6.23 -0.23
C SER A 274 19.16 7.72 0.04
N LEU A 275 20.37 8.19 0.36
CA LEU A 275 20.64 9.61 0.47
C LEU A 275 20.31 10.28 -0.88
N THR A 276 19.92 11.55 -0.86
CA THR A 276 19.49 12.26 -2.06
C THR A 276 20.65 12.41 -3.05
N TYR A 277 20.73 11.55 -4.06
CA TYR A 277 21.70 11.63 -5.15
C TYR A 277 20.92 11.87 -6.43
N GLY A 278 20.71 13.15 -6.77
CA GLY A 278 19.84 13.54 -7.88
C GLY A 278 19.99 12.65 -9.13
N ASN A 279 18.88 12.35 -9.81
CA ASN A 279 18.64 11.37 -10.89
C ASN A 279 19.82 10.55 -11.48
N ALA A 280 20.95 11.15 -11.85
CA ALA A 280 22.11 10.43 -12.37
C ALA A 280 22.84 9.58 -11.32
N GLY A 281 22.85 9.99 -10.04
CA GLY A 281 23.42 9.18 -8.95
C GLY A 281 22.70 7.84 -8.81
N GLN A 282 21.37 7.84 -8.94
CA GLN A 282 20.56 6.63 -8.95
C GLN A 282 20.82 5.74 -10.17
N LEU A 283 21.03 6.33 -11.35
CA LEU A 283 21.36 5.59 -12.57
C LEU A 283 22.69 4.84 -12.42
N VAL A 284 23.67 5.44 -11.77
CA VAL A 284 24.93 4.77 -11.45
C VAL A 284 24.75 3.68 -10.40
N LEU A 285 23.93 3.91 -9.37
CA LEU A 285 23.61 2.89 -8.34
C LEU A 285 22.81 1.70 -8.88
N LEU A 286 22.20 1.82 -10.06
CA LEU A 286 21.59 0.72 -10.78
C LEU A 286 22.65 -0.21 -11.41
N GLU A 287 23.91 0.18 -11.52
CA GLU A 287 25.01 -0.61 -12.11
C GLU A 287 24.61 -1.20 -13.47
N MET A 288 24.08 -0.35 -14.36
CA MET A 288 23.46 -0.79 -15.61
C MET A 288 24.48 -1.37 -16.58
N THR A 289 24.11 -2.46 -17.27
CA THR A 289 24.83 -2.96 -18.45
C THR A 289 24.56 -2.09 -19.69
N ASN A 290 25.35 -2.25 -20.76
CA ASN A 290 25.13 -1.50 -22.00
C ASN A 290 23.74 -1.76 -22.59
N GLN A 291 23.26 -3.01 -22.55
CA GLN A 291 21.91 -3.35 -23.02
C GLN A 291 20.81 -2.68 -22.17
N GLU A 292 21.01 -2.59 -20.85
CA GLU A 292 20.10 -1.91 -19.93
C GLU A 292 20.07 -0.40 -20.20
N GLN A 293 21.21 0.21 -20.54
CA GLN A 293 21.28 1.62 -20.95
C GLN A 293 20.52 1.88 -22.25
N ASP A 294 20.63 1.00 -23.24
CA ASP A 294 19.93 1.13 -24.52
C ASP A 294 18.40 1.01 -24.32
N CYS A 295 17.95 0.14 -23.41
CA CYS A 295 16.54 0.06 -23.03
C CYS A 295 16.06 1.38 -22.39
N MET A 296 16.85 1.94 -21.47
CA MET A 296 16.54 3.22 -20.83
C MET A 296 16.49 4.39 -21.80
N GLU A 297 17.36 4.40 -22.82
CA GLU A 297 17.33 5.39 -23.90
C GLU A 297 16.05 5.25 -24.73
N SER A 298 15.69 4.02 -25.12
CA SER A 298 14.47 3.76 -25.90
C SER A 298 13.20 4.25 -25.20
N TRP A 299 13.19 4.22 -23.86
CA TRP A 299 12.10 4.72 -23.02
C TRP A 299 12.21 6.20 -22.66
N SER A 300 13.17 6.92 -23.23
CA SER A 300 13.45 8.33 -22.93
C SER A 300 13.67 8.60 -21.43
N MET A 301 14.23 7.60 -20.71
CA MET A 301 14.59 7.73 -19.30
C MET A 301 15.97 8.35 -19.10
N VAL A 302 16.82 8.23 -20.11
CA VAL A 302 18.14 8.88 -20.22
C VAL A 302 18.22 9.66 -21.53
N PRO A 303 19.10 10.66 -21.63
CA PRO A 303 19.32 11.40 -22.88
C PRO A 303 19.76 10.47 -24.00
N GLY A 304 19.37 10.80 -25.24
CA GLY A 304 19.84 10.06 -26.42
C GLY A 304 21.36 10.12 -26.58
N ARG A 305 21.95 9.13 -27.25
CA ARG A 305 23.41 9.02 -27.49
C ARG A 305 24.01 10.20 -28.25
N VAL A 306 23.17 11.03 -28.87
CA VAL A 306 23.56 12.30 -29.49
C VAL A 306 24.15 13.28 -28.46
N ASN A 307 23.73 13.20 -27.19
CA ASN A 307 24.30 14.02 -26.12
C ASN A 307 25.59 13.39 -25.58
N THR A 308 26.67 13.55 -26.35
CA THR A 308 28.00 13.01 -26.01
C THR A 308 28.52 13.54 -24.68
N ILE A 309 28.29 14.82 -24.36
CA ILE A 309 28.71 15.45 -23.10
C ILE A 309 28.13 14.70 -21.89
N TRP A 310 26.84 14.37 -21.94
CA TRP A 310 26.18 13.65 -20.85
C TRP A 310 26.73 12.23 -20.70
N TRP A 311 26.88 11.49 -21.81
CA TRP A 311 27.35 10.10 -21.80
C TRP A 311 28.82 9.98 -21.39
N ASP A 312 29.68 10.90 -21.83
CA ASP A 312 31.09 10.94 -21.41
C ASP A 312 31.22 11.26 -19.92
N THR A 313 30.43 12.22 -19.43
CA THR A 313 30.40 12.58 -18.01
C THR A 313 29.84 11.43 -17.17
N TYR A 314 28.79 10.76 -17.65
CA TYR A 314 28.19 9.59 -17.00
C TYR A 314 29.17 8.42 -16.90
N THR A 315 29.87 8.10 -17.99
CA THR A 315 30.82 6.98 -18.03
C THR A 315 31.96 7.19 -17.04
N ARG A 316 32.58 8.39 -17.04
CA ARG A 316 33.62 8.75 -16.05
C ARG A 316 33.10 8.71 -14.62
N PHE A 317 31.85 9.13 -14.41
CA PHE A 317 31.22 9.12 -13.11
C PHE A 317 30.91 7.71 -12.60
N ASP A 318 30.45 6.81 -13.47
CA ASP A 318 30.24 5.39 -13.16
C ASP A 318 31.57 4.70 -12.81
N GLU A 319 32.62 4.94 -13.59
CA GLU A 319 33.98 4.43 -13.32
C GLU A 319 34.50 4.88 -11.95
N ASP A 320 34.37 6.17 -11.62
CA ASP A 320 34.79 6.72 -10.33
C ASP A 320 34.02 6.11 -9.15
N VAL A 321 32.70 5.93 -9.29
CA VAL A 321 31.88 5.32 -8.24
C VAL A 321 32.24 3.85 -8.04
N ARG A 322 32.53 3.11 -9.12
CA ARG A 322 32.98 1.71 -9.05
C ARG A 322 34.38 1.56 -8.45
N ALA A 323 35.26 2.52 -8.70
CA ALA A 323 36.62 2.54 -8.14
C ALA A 323 36.67 2.97 -6.67
N THR A 324 35.63 3.64 -6.18
CA THR A 324 35.57 4.20 -4.82
C THR A 324 35.03 3.18 -3.81
N SER A 325 35.64 3.11 -2.62
CA SER A 325 35.16 2.26 -1.51
C SER A 325 33.80 2.72 -0.97
N ASP A 326 33.00 1.78 -0.43
CA ASP A 326 31.62 2.06 0.02
C ASP A 326 31.49 3.25 1.00
N VAL A 327 32.52 3.50 1.81
CA VAL A 327 32.55 4.61 2.78
C VAL A 327 32.68 5.99 2.10
N ALA A 328 33.29 6.05 0.91
CA ALA A 328 33.51 7.29 0.17
C ALA A 328 32.53 7.50 -1.00
N LYS A 329 31.75 6.48 -1.39
CA LYS A 329 30.77 6.54 -2.49
C LYS A 329 29.77 7.69 -2.32
N ASP A 330 29.32 7.96 -1.10
CA ASP A 330 28.37 9.04 -0.80
C ASP A 330 28.86 10.43 -1.21
N SER A 331 30.15 10.69 -1.05
CA SER A 331 30.76 11.97 -1.39
C SER A 331 30.83 12.17 -2.90
N VAL A 332 31.14 11.09 -3.63
CA VAL A 332 31.22 11.08 -5.10
C VAL A 332 29.83 11.24 -5.69
N LEU A 333 28.84 10.51 -5.19
CA LEU A 333 27.48 10.50 -5.72
C LEU A 333 26.79 11.88 -5.68
N ARG A 334 27.15 12.75 -4.72
CA ARG A 334 26.66 14.14 -4.63
C ARG A 334 27.31 15.09 -5.66
N GLY A 335 28.43 14.69 -6.25
CA GLY A 335 29.24 15.51 -7.15
C GLY A 335 28.70 15.65 -8.58
N TRP A 336 27.68 14.88 -8.96
CA TRP A 336 27.16 14.84 -10.34
C TRP A 336 26.84 16.22 -10.92
N GLY A 337 26.08 17.03 -10.19
CA GLY A 337 25.65 18.36 -10.66
C GLY A 337 26.80 19.36 -10.83
N LYS A 338 27.93 19.14 -10.17
CA LYS A 338 29.14 19.94 -10.37
C LYS A 338 29.86 19.49 -11.65
N ARG A 339 30.04 18.18 -11.82
CA ARG A 339 30.69 17.58 -13.00
C ARG A 339 30.00 17.93 -14.31
N MET A 340 28.67 17.89 -14.34
CA MET A 340 27.90 18.30 -15.52
C MET A 340 28.08 19.77 -15.89
N ARG A 341 28.20 20.66 -14.89
CA ARG A 341 28.47 22.08 -15.13
C ARG A 341 29.87 22.30 -15.69
N GLU A 342 30.87 21.69 -15.05
CA GLU A 342 32.27 21.76 -15.49
C GLU A 342 32.43 21.20 -16.93
N ALA A 343 31.76 20.09 -17.26
CA ALA A 343 31.80 19.51 -18.61
C ALA A 343 31.11 20.38 -19.67
N SER A 344 29.98 21.01 -19.31
CA SER A 344 29.30 21.95 -20.21
C SER A 344 30.11 23.22 -20.44
N GLU A 345 30.74 23.76 -19.40
CA GLU A 345 31.61 24.95 -19.49
C GLU A 345 32.84 24.66 -20.36
N ALA A 346 33.47 23.50 -20.19
CA ALA A 346 34.63 23.10 -20.99
C ALA A 346 34.31 22.96 -22.49
N THR A 347 33.09 22.51 -22.83
CA THR A 347 32.67 22.36 -24.23
C THR A 347 32.40 23.72 -24.88
N ASN A 348 31.74 24.63 -24.16
CA ASN A 348 31.48 25.99 -24.66
C ASN A 348 32.75 26.80 -24.93
N VAL A 349 33.85 26.52 -24.21
CA VAL A 349 35.16 27.15 -24.43
C VAL A 349 35.89 26.60 -25.66
N LEU A 350 35.57 25.37 -26.08
CA LEU A 350 36.16 24.77 -27.29
C LEU A 350 35.45 25.18 -28.58
N GLU A 351 34.19 25.62 -28.49
CA GLU A 351 33.38 26.10 -29.60
C GLU A 351 33.49 27.63 -29.84
N ALA A 352 34.04 28.37 -28.87
CA ALA A 352 34.34 29.80 -28.95
C ALA A 352 35.79 30.05 -29.42
#